data_AF-A0A6J7D2R9-F1
#
_entry.id   AF-A0A6J7D2R9-F1
#
_cell.length_a   1.000
_cell.length_b   1.000
_cell.length_c   1.000
_cell.angle_alpha   90.00
_cell.angle_beta   90.00
_cell.angle_gamma   90.00
#
_symmetry.space_group_name_H-M   'P 1'
#
loop_
_entity.id
_entity.type
_entity.pdbx_description
1 polymer ?
#
loop_
_entity_poly.entity_id
_entity_poly.type
_entity_poly.pdbx_seq_one_letter_code
_entity_poly.pdbx_strand_id
1 'polypeptide(L)'
;MYVRRRIVFGLALMTLMYGLYLGATLAVALTNQSYGVSYSARGAEWGREHGMGWAVTWVEQRYYSINKPKTGGTPESNQFGSGSTAVDIPRTGHLPAPATVLTPAKKPQPGEGVWHPVGRKTASGIPAMYEAFIRPDAVHTSYVVGLAWMDPTLLEAQLYSGSFIPGGGPYKHSAPILPRTTGNLVAAFNAGFRMEDANGGYYTDNKTILPLRKGAASVVIFKDGTMTVGQWGRDIKMSSAVREVRQNLDLIVDGGQPVDGLDSTDTKRWGATLGGKFDVWRSGMGVTENGALVYAGGPALTISALADVLVRAGAVRALELDINTDWVQYSIFNAPLGTRVNGGHGKSLISSMVGPPSRYFTTWWNRDFFTVSLRSTESTVATTTQP
;
A
#
# COMPACT_ATOMS: atom_id res chain seq x y z
N MET A 1 -30.65 24.29 -46.93
CA MET A 1 -31.10 23.01 -46.31
C MET A 1 -30.11 21.86 -46.48
N TYR A 2 -29.50 21.68 -47.66
CA TYR A 2 -28.59 20.56 -47.97
C TYR A 2 -27.30 20.53 -47.13
N VAL A 3 -26.63 21.66 -46.94
CA VAL A 3 -25.42 21.78 -46.11
C VAL A 3 -25.70 21.45 -44.64
N ARG A 4 -26.84 21.91 -44.09
CA ARG A 4 -27.26 21.60 -42.72
C ARG A 4 -27.51 20.10 -42.51
N ARG A 5 -28.12 19.40 -43.48
CA ARG A 5 -28.33 17.94 -43.42
C ARG A 5 -27.01 17.17 -43.47
N ARG A 6 -26.05 17.59 -44.28
CA ARG A 6 -24.70 16.99 -44.34
C ARG A 6 -23.91 17.22 -43.05
N ILE A 7 -23.99 18.42 -42.47
CA ILE A 7 -23.36 18.72 -41.17
C ILE A 7 -23.98 17.86 -40.06
N VAL A 8 -25.32 17.77 -39.99
CA VAL A 8 -26.01 16.94 -38.99
C VAL A 8 -25.66 15.46 -39.16
N PHE A 9 -25.63 14.95 -40.40
CA PHE A 9 -25.22 13.58 -40.68
C PHE A 9 -23.76 13.32 -40.29
N GLY A 10 -22.86 14.24 -40.61
CA GLY A 10 -21.45 14.15 -40.23
C GLY A 10 -21.25 14.16 -38.71
N LEU A 11 -21.94 15.03 -37.99
CA LEU A 11 -21.93 15.04 -36.52
C LEU A 11 -22.51 13.75 -35.93
N ALA A 12 -23.61 13.23 -36.49
CA ALA A 12 -24.19 11.97 -36.04
C ALA A 12 -23.24 10.79 -36.25
N LEU A 13 -22.56 10.74 -37.41
CA LEU A 13 -21.57 9.70 -37.70
C LEU A 13 -20.36 9.79 -36.78
N MET A 14 -19.83 11.00 -36.54
CA MET A 14 -18.73 11.20 -35.58
C MET A 14 -19.11 10.78 -34.16
N THR A 15 -20.31 11.14 -33.71
CA THR A 15 -20.83 10.71 -32.40
C THR A 15 -20.98 9.20 -32.32
N LEU A 16 -21.51 8.56 -33.37
CA LEU A 16 -21.63 7.10 -33.43
C LEU A 16 -20.26 6.42 -33.38
N MET A 17 -19.30 6.89 -34.18
CA MET A 17 -17.94 6.37 -34.20
C MET A 17 -17.25 6.53 -32.84
N TYR A 18 -17.42 7.68 -32.20
CA TYR A 18 -16.91 7.93 -30.85
C TYR A 18 -17.58 7.02 -29.81
N GLY A 19 -18.90 6.82 -29.90
CA GLY A 19 -19.63 5.89 -29.03
C GLY A 19 -19.19 4.43 -29.20
N LEU A 20 -18.97 3.98 -30.44
CA LEU A 20 -18.43 2.65 -30.74
C LEU A 20 -17.00 2.49 -30.21
N TYR A 21 -16.16 3.52 -30.36
CA TYR A 21 -14.81 3.55 -29.80
C TYR A 21 -14.82 3.42 -28.27
N LEU A 22 -15.67 4.18 -27.57
CA LEU A 22 -15.83 4.06 -26.12
C LEU A 22 -16.35 2.67 -25.72
N GLY A 23 -17.34 2.12 -26.44
CA GLY A 23 -17.85 0.78 -26.17
C GLY A 23 -16.79 -0.31 -26.33
N ALA A 24 -16.01 -0.24 -27.41
CA ALA A 24 -14.93 -1.19 -27.67
C ALA A 24 -13.82 -1.11 -26.61
N THR A 25 -13.36 0.09 -26.26
CA THR A 25 -12.31 0.28 -25.25
C THR A 25 -12.77 -0.12 -23.85
N LEU A 26 -14.03 0.11 -23.49
CA LEU A 26 -14.61 -0.37 -22.23
C LEU A 26 -14.63 -1.90 -22.18
N ALA A 27 -15.03 -2.57 -23.27
CA ALA A 27 -15.02 -4.03 -23.33
C ALA A 27 -13.60 -4.61 -23.13
N VAL A 28 -12.59 -3.96 -23.73
CA VAL A 28 -11.18 -4.30 -23.51
C VAL A 28 -10.79 -4.06 -22.05
N ALA A 29 -11.15 -2.92 -21.46
CA ALA A 29 -10.80 -2.63 -20.06
C ALA A 29 -11.45 -3.61 -19.08
N LEU A 30 -12.72 -3.96 -19.27
CA LEU A 30 -13.43 -4.91 -18.40
C LEU A 30 -12.83 -6.32 -18.43
N THR A 31 -12.13 -6.68 -19.50
CA THR A 31 -11.41 -7.97 -19.61
C THR A 31 -9.94 -7.87 -19.22
N ASN A 32 -9.42 -6.65 -19.01
CA ASN A 32 -8.03 -6.40 -18.68
C ASN A 32 -7.79 -6.37 -17.15
N GLN A 33 -7.14 -7.41 -16.63
CA GLN A 33 -6.83 -7.55 -15.20
C GLN A 33 -5.89 -6.46 -14.66
N SER A 34 -5.13 -5.78 -15.53
CA SER A 34 -4.29 -4.66 -15.10
C SER A 34 -5.10 -3.47 -14.58
N TYR A 35 -6.37 -3.32 -14.97
CA TYR A 35 -7.22 -2.23 -14.52
C TYR A 35 -7.91 -2.53 -13.17
N GLY A 36 -7.68 -3.72 -12.59
CA GLY A 36 -8.25 -4.10 -11.30
C GLY A 36 -8.66 -5.57 -11.23
N VAL A 37 -8.83 -6.06 -10.01
CA VAL A 37 -9.32 -7.41 -9.74
C VAL A 37 -10.83 -7.47 -10.01
N SER A 38 -11.57 -6.43 -9.60
CA SER A 38 -13.01 -6.30 -9.76
C SER A 38 -13.41 -5.61 -11.07
N TYR A 39 -14.57 -5.97 -11.65
CA TYR A 39 -15.11 -5.28 -12.83
C TYR A 39 -15.40 -3.81 -12.56
N SER A 40 -15.81 -3.48 -11.32
CA SER A 40 -16.02 -2.10 -10.88
C SER A 40 -14.73 -1.29 -10.94
N ALA A 41 -13.62 -1.82 -10.44
CA ALA A 41 -12.32 -1.16 -10.53
C ALA A 41 -11.91 -0.98 -12.00
N ARG A 42 -12.07 -2.01 -12.83
CA ARG A 42 -11.74 -1.92 -14.26
C ARG A 42 -12.51 -0.83 -15.00
N GLY A 43 -13.82 -0.74 -14.76
CA GLY A 43 -14.67 0.30 -15.32
C GLY A 43 -14.31 1.70 -14.80
N ALA A 44 -13.99 1.81 -13.51
CA ALA A 44 -13.61 3.07 -12.88
C ALA A 44 -12.28 3.62 -13.42
N GLU A 45 -11.27 2.77 -13.55
CA GLU A 45 -9.97 3.12 -14.17
C GLU A 45 -10.14 3.53 -15.63
N TRP A 46 -10.89 2.76 -16.42
CA TRP A 46 -11.20 3.13 -17.81
C TRP A 46 -11.90 4.48 -17.91
N GLY A 47 -12.89 4.73 -17.04
CA GLY A 47 -13.62 5.99 -17.02
C GLY A 47 -12.71 7.18 -16.71
N ARG A 48 -11.79 7.05 -15.74
CA ARG A 48 -10.82 8.10 -15.41
C ARG A 48 -9.89 8.41 -16.59
N GLU A 49 -9.37 7.38 -17.26
CA GLU A 49 -8.47 7.54 -18.42
C GLU A 49 -9.15 8.20 -19.63
N HIS A 50 -10.49 8.12 -19.73
CA HIS A 50 -11.28 8.74 -20.79
C HIS A 50 -11.88 10.09 -20.37
N GLY A 51 -11.35 10.73 -19.32
CA GLY A 51 -11.81 12.05 -18.86
C GLY A 51 -13.17 12.03 -18.16
N MET A 52 -13.72 10.85 -17.87
CA MET A 52 -15.00 10.66 -17.17
C MET A 52 -14.81 10.46 -15.66
N GLY A 53 -13.68 10.90 -15.09
CA GLY A 53 -13.41 10.81 -13.65
C GLY A 53 -14.51 11.44 -12.77
N TRP A 54 -15.19 12.49 -13.27
CA TRP A 54 -16.34 13.11 -12.60
C TRP A 54 -17.55 12.15 -12.50
N ALA A 55 -17.82 11.37 -13.54
CA ALA A 55 -18.94 10.43 -13.57
C ALA A 55 -18.64 9.19 -12.71
N VAL A 56 -17.40 8.71 -12.76
CA VAL A 56 -16.90 7.65 -11.88
C VAL A 56 -17.06 8.06 -10.41
N THR A 57 -16.60 9.27 -10.08
CA THR A 57 -16.75 9.84 -8.72
C THR A 57 -18.21 9.93 -8.30
N TRP A 58 -19.12 10.36 -9.20
CA TRP A 58 -20.55 10.42 -8.91
C TRP A 58 -21.16 9.03 -8.65
N VAL A 59 -20.83 8.02 -9.46
CA VAL A 59 -21.31 6.64 -9.28
C VAL A 59 -20.79 6.08 -7.95
N GLU A 60 -19.51 6.27 -7.66
CA GLU A 60 -18.89 5.82 -6.42
C GLU A 60 -19.49 6.52 -5.19
N GLN A 61 -19.79 7.83 -5.26
CA GLN A 61 -20.53 8.56 -4.23
C GLN A 61 -21.94 7.99 -4.02
N ARG A 62 -22.64 7.68 -5.11
CA ARG A 62 -23.98 7.07 -5.02
C ARG A 62 -23.91 5.68 -4.41
N TYR A 63 -22.96 4.85 -4.83
CA TYR A 63 -22.72 3.53 -4.28
C TYR A 63 -22.42 3.60 -2.78
N TYR A 64 -21.55 4.52 -2.35
CA TYR A 64 -21.25 4.74 -0.93
C TYR A 64 -22.48 5.17 -0.14
N SER A 65 -23.32 6.06 -0.69
CA SER A 65 -24.55 6.50 0.00
C SER A 65 -25.49 5.35 0.35
N ILE A 66 -25.44 4.26 -0.41
CA ILE A 66 -26.24 3.04 -0.24
C ILE A 66 -25.48 2.00 0.62
N ASN A 67 -24.15 1.95 0.53
CA ASN A 67 -23.30 0.92 1.15
C ASN A 67 -22.31 1.51 2.16
N LYS A 68 -22.77 2.45 2.99
CA LYS A 68 -21.91 3.02 4.05
C LYS A 68 -21.43 1.91 5.00
N PRO A 69 -20.20 2.00 5.53
CA PRO A 69 -19.76 1.09 6.56
C PRO A 69 -20.72 1.07 7.76
N LYS A 70 -20.86 -0.11 8.33
CA LYS A 70 -21.73 -0.34 9.49
C LYS A 70 -21.17 0.39 10.71
N THR A 71 -22.02 1.15 11.38
CA THR A 71 -21.73 1.72 12.70
C THR A 71 -22.03 0.70 13.78
N GLY A 72 -21.13 0.53 14.74
CA GLY A 72 -21.23 -0.44 15.83
C GLY A 72 -20.86 -1.86 15.42
N GLY A 73 -21.25 -2.82 16.25
CA GLY A 73 -20.97 -4.26 16.09
C GLY A 73 -19.64 -4.71 16.71
N THR A 74 -19.38 -6.00 16.64
CA THR A 74 -18.25 -6.67 17.27
C THR A 74 -17.60 -7.58 16.23
N PRO A 75 -16.31 -7.39 15.90
CA PRO A 75 -15.61 -8.31 15.01
C PRO A 75 -15.50 -9.68 15.68
N GLU A 76 -15.34 -10.73 14.90
CA GLU A 76 -15.09 -12.05 15.45
C GLU A 76 -13.71 -12.07 16.14
N SER A 77 -13.57 -12.80 17.26
CA SER A 77 -12.32 -12.83 18.04
C SER A 77 -11.13 -13.38 17.25
N ASN A 78 -11.38 -14.26 16.27
CA ASN A 78 -10.38 -14.80 15.35
C ASN A 78 -9.78 -13.73 14.41
N GLN A 79 -10.41 -12.55 14.28
CA GLN A 79 -9.93 -11.46 13.44
C GLN A 79 -8.80 -10.66 14.10
N PHE A 80 -8.52 -10.90 15.40
CA PHE A 80 -7.40 -10.28 16.10
C PHE A 80 -6.11 -11.12 16.09
N GLY A 81 -6.04 -12.11 15.21
CA GLY A 81 -4.89 -13.01 15.12
C GLY A 81 -4.96 -14.16 16.13
N SER A 82 -4.27 -15.25 15.80
CA SER A 82 -4.20 -16.46 16.63
C SER A 82 -2.79 -17.05 16.70
N GLY A 83 -1.80 -16.30 16.21
CA GLY A 83 -0.41 -16.72 16.19
C GLY A 83 0.24 -16.72 17.58
N SER A 84 1.48 -17.20 17.67
CA SER A 84 2.28 -17.01 18.89
C SER A 84 2.42 -15.52 19.20
N THR A 85 2.44 -15.15 20.47
CA THR A 85 2.70 -13.78 20.94
C THR A 85 4.10 -13.65 21.56
N ALA A 86 4.67 -14.76 22.00
CA ALA A 86 5.99 -14.81 22.61
C ALA A 86 7.03 -15.27 21.59
N VAL A 87 8.18 -14.58 21.59
CA VAL A 87 9.42 -15.09 21.01
C VAL A 87 10.52 -14.79 22.02
N ASP A 88 11.23 -15.82 22.43
CA ASP A 88 12.47 -15.66 23.19
C ASP A 88 13.58 -15.35 22.18
N ILE A 89 14.13 -14.14 22.24
CA ILE A 89 15.06 -13.62 21.22
C ILE A 89 16.31 -13.05 21.89
N PRO A 90 17.53 -13.40 21.42
CA PRO A 90 18.77 -12.77 21.86
C PRO A 90 18.76 -11.25 21.61
N ARG A 91 19.05 -10.43 22.62
CA ARG A 91 18.76 -8.97 22.62
C ARG A 91 19.58 -8.06 21.69
N THR A 92 20.45 -8.56 20.82
CA THR A 92 21.43 -7.73 20.10
C THR A 92 21.28 -7.82 18.59
N GLY A 93 21.38 -6.68 17.90
CA GLY A 93 21.42 -6.59 16.43
C GLY A 93 20.05 -6.42 15.76
N HIS A 94 18.98 -6.27 16.53
CA HIS A 94 17.63 -6.04 16.04
C HIS A 94 16.86 -5.09 16.96
N LEU A 95 15.77 -4.53 16.44
CA LEU A 95 14.87 -3.69 17.21
C LEU A 95 14.07 -4.55 18.21
N PRO A 96 13.69 -3.99 19.38
CA PRO A 96 12.83 -4.69 20.31
C PRO A 96 11.47 -4.98 19.65
N ALA A 97 10.84 -6.09 20.05
CA ALA A 97 9.48 -6.39 19.61
C ALA A 97 8.54 -5.21 19.91
N PRO A 98 7.61 -4.89 19.01
CA PRO A 98 6.72 -3.75 19.19
C PRO A 98 5.81 -3.94 20.40
N ALA A 99 5.53 -2.84 21.10
CA ALA A 99 4.57 -2.82 22.20
C ALA A 99 3.13 -2.96 21.68
N THR A 100 2.25 -3.55 22.49
CA THR A 100 0.82 -3.71 22.17
C THR A 100 0.19 -2.39 21.74
N VAL A 101 -0.54 -2.41 20.63
CA VAL A 101 -1.21 -1.24 20.07
C VAL A 101 -2.49 -0.97 20.85
N LEU A 102 -2.68 0.27 21.29
CA LEU A 102 -3.92 0.68 21.96
C LEU A 102 -5.04 0.80 20.93
N THR A 103 -6.16 0.10 21.16
CA THR A 103 -7.33 0.19 20.26
C THR A 103 -7.92 1.61 20.22
N PRO A 104 -8.35 2.09 19.03
CA PRO A 104 -9.19 3.26 18.89
C PRO A 104 -10.59 3.10 19.52
N ALA A 105 -11.06 1.87 19.71
CA ALA A 105 -12.38 1.61 20.23
C ALA A 105 -12.48 1.85 21.74
N LYS A 106 -13.70 2.16 22.21
CA LYS A 106 -13.97 2.49 23.63
C LYS A 106 -13.56 1.39 24.62
N LYS A 107 -13.66 0.13 24.22
CA LYS A 107 -13.35 -1.05 25.06
C LYS A 107 -12.54 -2.04 24.24
N PRO A 108 -11.28 -2.36 24.63
CA PRO A 108 -10.47 -3.37 23.95
C PRO A 108 -11.13 -4.74 23.92
N GLN A 109 -10.90 -5.49 22.86
CA GLN A 109 -11.24 -6.91 22.79
C GLN A 109 -10.01 -7.79 23.08
N PRO A 110 -10.19 -9.04 23.54
CA PRO A 110 -9.09 -9.97 23.71
C PRO A 110 -8.29 -10.14 22.41
N GLY A 111 -6.95 -10.05 22.51
CA GLY A 111 -6.04 -10.16 21.36
C GLY A 111 -5.91 -8.90 20.51
N GLU A 112 -6.79 -7.90 20.67
CA GLU A 112 -6.73 -6.67 19.88
C GLU A 112 -5.44 -5.90 20.16
N GLY A 113 -4.74 -5.52 19.10
CA GLY A 113 -3.47 -4.79 19.15
C GLY A 113 -2.27 -5.63 19.59
N VAL A 114 -2.44 -6.92 19.86
CA VAL A 114 -1.36 -7.82 20.21
C VAL A 114 -0.59 -8.23 18.95
N TRP A 115 0.74 -8.18 19.02
CA TRP A 115 1.61 -8.51 17.91
C TRP A 115 1.93 -10.00 17.82
N HIS A 116 1.87 -10.53 16.61
CA HIS A 116 2.18 -11.92 16.27
C HIS A 116 3.32 -11.97 15.25
N PRO A 117 4.41 -12.72 15.50
CA PRO A 117 5.49 -12.87 14.53
C PRO A 117 4.99 -13.55 13.24
N VAL A 118 5.42 -13.03 12.10
CA VAL A 118 5.00 -13.53 10.78
C VAL A 118 6.11 -13.50 9.74
N GLY A 119 5.87 -14.17 8.62
CA GLY A 119 6.83 -14.30 7.53
C GLY A 119 8.00 -15.21 7.91
N ARG A 120 9.08 -15.11 7.14
CA ARG A 120 10.30 -15.86 7.41
C ARG A 120 11.01 -15.27 8.62
N LYS A 121 11.56 -16.14 9.45
CA LYS A 121 12.52 -15.78 10.50
C LYS A 121 13.93 -15.80 9.92
N THR A 122 14.86 -15.07 10.55
CA THR A 122 16.29 -15.16 10.26
C THR A 122 16.82 -16.58 10.50
N ALA A 123 18.04 -16.85 10.05
CA ALA A 123 18.73 -18.12 10.27
C ALA A 123 18.94 -18.41 11.77
N SER A 124 19.03 -17.37 12.60
CA SER A 124 19.09 -17.44 14.06
C SER A 124 17.71 -17.53 14.74
N GLY A 125 16.62 -17.63 13.97
CA GLY A 125 15.26 -17.76 14.48
C GLY A 125 14.61 -16.45 14.92
N ILE A 126 15.23 -15.31 14.62
CA ILE A 126 14.72 -13.98 14.96
C ILE A 126 13.59 -13.61 13.99
N PRO A 127 12.39 -13.22 14.46
CA PRO A 127 11.37 -12.68 13.58
C PRO A 127 11.71 -11.25 13.16
N ALA A 128 11.64 -10.99 11.87
CA ALA A 128 11.84 -9.66 11.32
C ALA A 128 10.52 -8.87 11.11
N MET A 129 9.39 -9.55 11.22
CA MET A 129 8.07 -8.97 10.99
C MET A 129 7.04 -9.46 12.01
N TYR A 130 6.10 -8.58 12.33
CA TYR A 130 4.95 -8.87 13.18
C TYR A 130 3.66 -8.35 12.54
N GLU A 131 2.55 -9.05 12.73
CA GLU A 131 1.21 -8.58 12.40
C GLU A 131 0.40 -8.31 13.67
N ALA A 132 -0.43 -7.28 13.66
CA ALA A 132 -1.41 -7.02 14.69
C ALA A 132 -2.69 -6.50 14.04
N PHE A 133 -3.78 -6.48 14.81
CA PHE A 133 -5.09 -6.17 14.30
C PHE A 133 -5.84 -5.29 15.31
N ILE A 134 -6.38 -4.18 14.84
CA ILE A 134 -7.16 -3.24 15.66
C ILE A 134 -8.39 -2.78 14.90
N ARG A 135 -9.40 -2.26 15.62
CA ARG A 135 -10.51 -1.55 14.97
C ARG A 135 -10.07 -0.20 14.40
N PRO A 136 -10.71 0.29 13.33
CA PRO A 136 -10.34 1.56 12.70
C PRO A 136 -10.62 2.77 13.59
N ASP A 137 -11.76 2.77 14.29
CA ASP A 137 -12.20 3.86 15.17
C ASP A 137 -13.24 3.36 16.19
N ALA A 138 -13.76 4.27 17.02
CA ALA A 138 -14.77 3.98 18.06
C ALA A 138 -16.21 3.84 17.55
N VAL A 139 -16.46 4.09 16.26
CA VAL A 139 -17.76 4.10 15.59
C VAL A 139 -17.94 2.87 14.69
N HIS A 140 -16.97 2.56 13.83
CA HIS A 140 -16.99 1.46 12.86
C HIS A 140 -16.43 0.16 13.46
N THR A 141 -16.99 -0.25 14.60
CA THR A 141 -16.42 -1.32 15.43
C THR A 141 -16.62 -2.73 14.88
N SER A 142 -17.35 -2.93 13.77
CA SER A 142 -17.47 -4.21 13.06
C SER A 142 -16.27 -4.57 12.18
N TYR A 143 -15.31 -3.66 12.01
CA TYR A 143 -14.22 -3.80 11.05
C TYR A 143 -12.87 -3.95 11.74
N VAL A 144 -11.91 -4.54 11.03
CA VAL A 144 -10.53 -4.69 11.50
C VAL A 144 -9.58 -4.12 10.47
N VAL A 145 -8.58 -3.40 10.96
CA VAL A 145 -7.42 -2.89 10.25
C VAL A 145 -6.22 -3.77 10.59
N GLY A 146 -5.50 -4.19 9.56
CA GLY A 146 -4.28 -4.97 9.71
C GLY A 146 -3.09 -4.03 9.83
N LEU A 147 -2.22 -4.34 10.78
CA LEU A 147 -0.95 -3.68 11.01
C LEU A 147 0.18 -4.66 10.70
N ALA A 148 1.24 -4.17 10.05
CA ALA A 148 2.48 -4.91 9.93
C ALA A 148 3.63 -4.04 10.42
N TRP A 149 4.40 -4.55 11.38
CA TRP A 149 5.62 -3.93 11.88
C TRP A 149 6.81 -4.70 11.31
N MET A 150 7.82 -3.99 10.82
CA MET A 150 8.97 -4.58 10.12
C MET A 150 10.27 -3.97 10.62
N ASP A 151 11.25 -4.81 10.93
CA ASP A 151 12.56 -4.40 11.41
C ASP A 151 13.56 -4.14 10.26
N PRO A 152 13.96 -2.89 9.98
CA PRO A 152 14.90 -2.57 8.91
C PRO A 152 16.34 -3.02 9.19
N THR A 153 16.71 -3.39 10.43
CA THR A 153 18.05 -3.93 10.69
C THR A 153 18.19 -5.35 10.16
N LEU A 154 17.06 -6.08 10.05
CA LEU A 154 16.99 -7.45 9.54
C LEU A 154 16.50 -7.50 8.09
N LEU A 155 15.89 -6.41 7.60
CA LEU A 155 15.20 -6.36 6.32
C LEU A 155 15.80 -5.34 5.35
N GLU A 156 15.71 -5.65 4.07
CA GLU A 156 15.97 -4.74 2.96
C GLU A 156 14.73 -4.59 2.08
N ALA A 157 14.48 -3.37 1.61
CA ALA A 157 13.34 -3.05 0.77
C ALA A 157 13.75 -2.87 -0.70
N GLN A 158 12.77 -2.96 -1.60
CA GLN A 158 12.92 -2.69 -3.03
C GLN A 158 11.61 -2.15 -3.59
N LEU A 159 11.66 -1.05 -4.33
CA LEU A 159 10.53 -0.55 -5.13
C LEU A 159 10.49 -1.26 -6.48
N TYR A 160 9.33 -1.80 -6.83
CA TYR A 160 9.04 -2.35 -8.15
C TYR A 160 8.11 -1.40 -8.90
N SER A 161 8.47 -1.01 -10.10
CA SER A 161 7.78 0.02 -10.91
C SER A 161 6.63 -0.52 -11.76
N GLY A 162 5.94 -1.55 -11.28
CA GLY A 162 4.82 -2.21 -11.99
C GLY A 162 5.19 -2.64 -13.41
N SER A 163 4.21 -3.08 -14.21
CA SER A 163 4.38 -3.26 -15.66
C SER A 163 4.07 -1.98 -16.46
N PHE A 164 3.46 -0.97 -15.82
CA PHE A 164 3.10 0.30 -16.47
C PHE A 164 3.43 1.51 -15.61
N ILE A 165 2.86 1.65 -14.39
CA ILE A 165 3.01 2.84 -13.54
C ILE A 165 4.33 2.75 -12.78
N PRO A 166 5.25 3.73 -12.94
CA PRO A 166 5.00 5.16 -13.16
C PRO A 166 5.09 5.66 -14.62
N GLY A 167 5.16 4.77 -15.62
CA GLY A 167 5.49 5.08 -17.01
C GLY A 167 7.00 5.08 -17.23
N GLY A 168 7.51 5.26 -18.46
CA GLY A 168 8.94 5.50 -18.72
C GLY A 168 9.89 4.29 -18.58
N GLY A 169 9.35 3.07 -18.45
CA GLY A 169 10.13 1.83 -18.39
C GLY A 169 10.75 1.39 -19.74
N PRO A 170 11.37 0.19 -19.79
CA PRO A 170 11.44 -0.81 -18.72
C PRO A 170 12.41 -0.45 -17.60
N TYR A 171 12.14 -1.00 -16.41
CA TYR A 171 12.93 -0.82 -15.19
C TYR A 171 13.62 -2.11 -14.79
N LYS A 172 14.73 -2.02 -14.04
CA LYS A 172 15.43 -3.18 -13.48
C LYS A 172 14.53 -3.98 -12.55
N HIS A 173 13.72 -3.30 -11.75
CA HIS A 173 12.71 -3.89 -10.87
C HIS A 173 11.32 -3.48 -11.32
N SER A 174 10.62 -4.41 -11.95
CA SER A 174 9.30 -4.25 -12.55
C SER A 174 8.52 -5.55 -12.34
N ALA A 175 7.19 -5.49 -12.38
CA ALA A 175 6.38 -6.71 -12.30
C ALA A 175 6.70 -7.64 -13.49
N PRO A 176 6.81 -8.96 -13.29
CA PRO A 176 6.61 -9.71 -12.05
C PRO A 176 7.86 -9.77 -11.16
N ILE A 177 7.67 -10.04 -9.87
CA ILE A 177 8.75 -10.55 -9.02
C ILE A 177 9.25 -11.87 -9.61
N LEU A 178 10.54 -11.91 -9.95
CA LEU A 178 11.13 -13.06 -10.62
C LEU A 178 11.51 -14.13 -9.59
N PRO A 179 11.22 -15.43 -9.82
CA PRO A 179 11.50 -16.49 -8.83
C PRO A 179 12.93 -16.54 -8.30
N ARG A 180 13.91 -16.05 -9.05
CA ARG A 180 15.32 -16.01 -8.62
C ARG A 180 15.59 -14.99 -7.50
N THR A 181 14.73 -14.01 -7.29
CA THR A 181 14.91 -12.95 -6.28
C THR A 181 14.13 -13.23 -4.99
N THR A 182 13.46 -14.38 -4.88
CA THR A 182 12.45 -14.61 -3.83
C THR A 182 12.94 -15.48 -2.68
N GLY A 183 14.21 -15.89 -2.67
CA GLY A 183 14.78 -16.74 -1.61
C GLY A 183 14.66 -16.14 -0.20
N ASN A 184 14.69 -14.81 -0.11
CA ASN A 184 14.59 -14.05 1.14
C ASN A 184 13.32 -13.19 1.24
N LEU A 185 12.43 -13.25 0.26
CA LEU A 185 11.21 -12.43 0.23
C LEU A 185 10.31 -12.77 1.43
N VAL A 186 9.92 -11.75 2.20
CA VAL A 186 9.03 -11.87 3.35
C VAL A 186 7.71 -11.13 3.17
N ALA A 187 7.68 -10.04 2.40
CA ALA A 187 6.45 -9.31 2.13
C ALA A 187 6.45 -8.57 0.78
N ALA A 188 5.25 -8.30 0.28
CA ALA A 188 5.01 -7.34 -0.79
C ALA A 188 3.70 -6.57 -0.55
N PHE A 189 3.70 -5.26 -0.77
CA PHE A 189 2.56 -4.39 -0.51
C PHE A 189 2.48 -3.21 -1.47
N ASN A 190 1.28 -2.64 -1.63
CA ASN A 190 1.03 -1.56 -2.58
C ASN A 190 1.87 -0.31 -2.30
N ALA A 191 2.12 0.48 -3.34
CA ALA A 191 2.70 1.81 -3.21
C ALA A 191 1.59 2.88 -3.12
N GLY A 192 1.86 4.11 -3.55
CA GLY A 192 0.91 5.22 -3.51
C GLY A 192 -0.05 5.27 -4.71
N PHE A 193 -0.77 6.38 -4.86
CA PHE A 193 -1.71 6.63 -5.95
C PHE A 193 -1.09 6.62 -7.34
N ARG A 194 -1.89 6.52 -8.39
CA ARG A 194 -1.40 6.80 -9.76
C ARG A 194 -0.63 8.12 -9.78
N MET A 195 0.41 8.23 -10.59
CA MET A 195 1.29 9.41 -10.55
C MET A 195 0.57 10.73 -10.90
N GLU A 196 -0.52 10.66 -11.67
CA GLU A 196 -1.42 11.79 -11.94
C GLU A 196 -2.13 12.32 -10.68
N ASP A 197 -2.38 11.44 -9.70
CA ASP A 197 -3.07 11.75 -8.43
C ASP A 197 -2.12 11.87 -7.24
N ALA A 198 -0.90 11.34 -7.37
CA ALA A 198 0.08 11.28 -6.29
C ALA A 198 0.59 12.65 -5.85
N ASN A 199 0.44 13.69 -6.69
CA ASN A 199 0.99 15.03 -6.46
C ASN A 199 2.45 14.95 -5.95
N GLY A 200 3.29 14.20 -6.65
CA GLY A 200 4.62 13.81 -6.18
C GLY A 200 5.48 13.29 -7.32
N GLY A 201 6.76 13.12 -7.04
CA GLY A 201 7.73 12.59 -8.00
C GLY A 201 8.08 11.12 -7.77
N TYR A 202 8.89 10.62 -8.70
CA TYR A 202 9.34 9.24 -8.73
C TYR A 202 10.81 9.18 -9.20
N TYR A 203 11.65 8.54 -8.41
CA TYR A 203 13.07 8.33 -8.70
C TYR A 203 13.41 6.86 -8.52
N THR A 204 13.97 6.23 -9.55
CA THR A 204 14.44 4.84 -9.52
C THR A 204 15.48 4.64 -10.62
N ASP A 205 16.30 3.59 -10.54
CA ASP A 205 17.32 3.25 -11.55
C ASP A 205 18.25 4.44 -11.90
N ASN A 206 18.60 5.25 -10.90
CA ASN A 206 19.38 6.50 -11.04
C ASN A 206 18.75 7.53 -12.01
N LYS A 207 17.43 7.50 -12.19
CA LYS A 207 16.68 8.41 -13.05
C LYS A 207 15.53 9.05 -12.29
N THR A 208 15.39 10.36 -12.45
CA THR A 208 14.17 11.07 -12.06
C THR A 208 13.14 10.88 -13.17
N ILE A 209 12.16 10.01 -12.92
CA ILE A 209 11.07 9.70 -13.86
C ILE A 209 10.05 10.83 -13.83
N LEU A 210 9.70 11.28 -12.61
CA LEU A 210 8.87 12.45 -12.37
C LEU A 210 9.59 13.34 -11.35
N PRO A 211 9.63 14.67 -11.56
CA PRO A 211 10.32 15.60 -10.67
C PRO A 211 9.88 15.45 -9.21
N LEU A 212 10.84 15.33 -8.30
CA LEU A 212 10.55 15.25 -6.86
C LEU A 212 10.08 16.62 -6.34
N ARG A 213 8.91 16.65 -5.72
CA ARG A 213 8.31 17.84 -5.12
C ARG A 213 8.87 18.07 -3.72
N LYS A 214 9.40 19.27 -3.48
CA LYS A 214 9.76 19.74 -2.14
C LYS A 214 8.51 19.78 -1.25
N GLY A 215 8.62 19.27 -0.04
CA GLY A 215 7.52 19.23 0.93
C GLY A 215 6.61 18.01 0.82
N ALA A 216 6.74 17.18 -0.23
CA ALA A 216 5.94 15.97 -0.38
C ALA A 216 6.39 14.89 0.60
N ALA A 217 5.42 14.11 1.10
CA ALA A 217 5.68 12.86 1.78
C ALA A 217 6.37 11.87 0.83
N SER A 218 7.44 11.27 1.31
CA SER A 218 8.32 10.42 0.50
C SER A 218 8.62 9.12 1.22
N VAL A 219 8.34 8.02 0.55
CA VAL A 219 8.98 6.74 0.84
C VAL A 219 10.34 6.73 0.15
N VAL A 220 11.41 6.56 0.92
CA VAL A 220 12.78 6.58 0.41
C VAL A 220 13.44 5.25 0.74
N ILE A 221 14.09 4.65 -0.26
CA ILE A 221 14.93 3.48 -0.06
C ILE A 221 16.37 3.88 -0.38
N PHE A 222 17.27 3.59 0.55
CA PHE A 222 18.70 3.87 0.43
C PHE A 222 19.44 2.71 -0.26
N LYS A 223 20.70 2.95 -0.62
CA LYS A 223 21.54 1.96 -1.30
C LYS A 223 21.89 0.74 -0.43
N ASP A 224 21.84 0.89 0.88
CA ASP A 224 21.99 -0.20 1.85
C ASP A 224 20.70 -1.03 2.02
N GLY A 225 19.63 -0.70 1.27
CA GLY A 225 18.33 -1.37 1.35
C GLY A 225 17.41 -0.85 2.45
N THR A 226 17.88 0.05 3.31
CA THR A 226 17.07 0.65 4.37
C THR A 226 15.97 1.52 3.76
N MET A 227 14.74 1.36 4.25
CA MET A 227 13.58 2.14 3.83
C MET A 227 13.17 3.09 4.96
N THR A 228 12.63 4.26 4.60
CA THR A 228 12.10 5.21 5.57
C THR A 228 10.99 6.07 4.96
N VAL A 229 10.31 6.83 5.80
CA VAL A 229 9.29 7.81 5.43
C VAL A 229 9.72 9.19 5.94
N GLY A 230 9.58 10.22 5.10
CA GLY A 230 9.82 11.59 5.54
C GLY A 230 9.36 12.65 4.54
N GLN A 231 9.39 13.90 4.98
CA GLN A 231 9.09 15.05 4.13
C GLN A 231 10.32 15.42 3.28
N TRP A 232 10.15 15.43 1.96
CA TRP A 232 11.23 15.75 1.03
C TRP A 232 11.71 17.20 1.17
N GLY A 233 13.01 17.40 1.27
CA GLY A 233 13.64 18.70 1.46
C GLY A 233 13.77 19.13 2.93
N ARG A 234 13.02 18.52 3.86
CA ARG A 234 13.12 18.77 5.31
C ARG A 234 13.85 17.62 6.00
N ASP A 235 13.27 16.43 5.94
CA ASP A 235 13.80 15.24 6.64
C ASP A 235 14.82 14.50 5.79
N ILE A 236 14.59 14.48 4.47
CA ILE A 236 15.40 13.74 3.51
C ILE A 236 15.63 14.63 2.30
N LYS A 237 16.87 14.71 1.83
CA LYS A 237 17.27 15.42 0.62
C LYS A 237 17.98 14.44 -0.30
N MET A 238 18.02 14.77 -1.60
CA MET A 238 18.78 13.96 -2.54
C MET A 238 20.25 13.88 -2.10
N SER A 239 20.79 12.66 -2.11
CA SER A 239 22.18 12.38 -1.81
C SER A 239 22.62 11.13 -2.57
N SER A 240 23.93 10.85 -2.56
CA SER A 240 24.46 9.63 -3.17
C SER A 240 24.00 8.34 -2.47
N ALA A 241 23.43 8.43 -1.26
CA ALA A 241 22.88 7.28 -0.53
C ALA A 241 21.45 6.92 -0.97
N VAL A 242 20.70 7.87 -1.53
CA VAL A 242 19.33 7.65 -2.01
C VAL A 242 19.37 6.76 -3.26
N ARG A 243 18.61 5.65 -3.22
CA ARG A 243 18.48 4.71 -4.34
C ARG A 243 17.15 4.89 -5.06
N GLU A 244 16.06 4.96 -4.30
CA GLU A 244 14.70 5.07 -4.82
C GLU A 244 13.90 6.08 -3.99
N VAL A 245 13.03 6.85 -4.65
CA VAL A 245 12.08 7.76 -3.99
C VAL A 245 10.72 7.59 -4.65
N ARG A 246 9.72 7.31 -3.83
CA ARG A 246 8.32 7.34 -4.22
C ARG A 246 7.58 8.35 -3.35
N GLN A 247 7.13 9.46 -3.94
CA GLN A 247 6.38 10.47 -3.20
C GLN A 247 4.88 10.30 -3.38
N ASN A 248 4.10 10.37 -2.31
CA ASN A 248 2.64 10.37 -2.36
C ASN A 248 2.11 11.48 -1.44
N LEU A 249 1.59 12.56 -2.02
CA LEU A 249 0.93 13.67 -1.32
C LEU A 249 1.81 14.27 -0.21
N ASP A 250 1.19 14.72 0.88
CA ASP A 250 1.84 15.24 2.07
C ASP A 250 1.76 14.24 3.24
N LEU A 251 2.57 14.45 4.29
CA LEU A 251 2.52 13.59 5.48
C LEU A 251 1.14 13.69 6.14
N ILE A 252 0.67 12.57 6.69
CA ILE A 252 -0.54 12.48 7.52
C ILE A 252 -0.20 12.35 9.01
N VAL A 253 1.01 11.92 9.33
CA VAL A 253 1.59 11.91 10.67
C VAL A 253 2.94 12.60 10.61
N ASP A 254 3.20 13.49 11.57
CA ASP A 254 4.46 14.20 11.73
C ASP A 254 4.72 14.47 13.21
N GLY A 255 5.96 14.24 13.67
CA GLY A 255 6.29 14.35 15.09
C GLY A 255 5.49 13.41 16.02
N GLY A 256 5.01 12.27 15.52
CA GLY A 256 4.22 11.31 16.32
C GLY A 256 2.79 11.75 16.58
N GLN A 257 2.27 12.71 15.82
CA GLN A 257 0.89 13.18 15.89
C GLN A 257 0.28 13.26 14.49
N PRO A 258 -1.05 13.09 14.34
CA PRO A 258 -1.71 13.46 13.11
C PRO A 258 -1.44 14.93 12.77
N VAL A 259 -1.20 15.25 11.50
CA VAL A 259 -0.92 16.64 11.10
C VAL A 259 -2.14 17.55 11.28
N ASP A 260 -1.89 18.82 11.54
CA ASP A 260 -2.95 19.81 11.67
C ASP A 260 -3.81 19.92 10.41
N GLY A 261 -5.12 20.03 10.63
CA GLY A 261 -6.09 20.20 9.55
C GLY A 261 -6.30 18.94 8.71
N LEU A 262 -5.87 17.76 9.18
CA LEU A 262 -6.16 16.47 8.56
C LEU A 262 -7.66 16.19 8.55
N ASP A 263 -8.33 16.83 7.59
CA ASP A 263 -9.73 16.72 7.29
C ASP A 263 -9.89 15.84 6.07
N SER A 264 -10.74 14.83 6.20
CA SER A 264 -11.19 14.00 5.09
C SER A 264 -11.60 14.81 3.86
N THR A 265 -12.12 16.04 4.02
CA THR A 265 -12.66 16.86 2.93
C THR A 265 -11.61 17.58 2.07
N ASP A 266 -10.35 17.66 2.51
CA ASP A 266 -9.26 18.25 1.73
C ASP A 266 -8.68 17.25 0.72
N THR A 267 -9.36 17.20 -0.42
CA THR A 267 -9.01 16.35 -1.56
C THR A 267 -7.77 16.79 -2.33
N LYS A 268 -7.25 18.01 -2.11
CA LYS A 268 -6.08 18.52 -2.83
C LYS A 268 -4.78 18.16 -2.12
N ARG A 269 -4.79 18.20 -0.78
CA ARG A 269 -3.59 17.94 0.01
C ARG A 269 -3.38 16.47 0.32
N TRP A 270 -4.47 15.73 0.54
CA TRP A 270 -4.40 14.32 0.90
C TRP A 270 -5.25 13.40 0.02
N GLY A 271 -5.39 13.78 -1.26
CA GLY A 271 -5.96 12.92 -2.29
C GLY A 271 -7.48 12.99 -2.36
N ALA A 272 -7.99 12.93 -3.58
CA ALA A 272 -9.42 12.88 -3.81
C ALA A 272 -9.95 11.47 -3.49
N THR A 273 -10.34 11.24 -2.25
CA THR A 273 -11.38 10.24 -2.04
C THR A 273 -12.67 10.83 -2.56
N LEU A 274 -13.58 10.00 -3.06
CA LEU A 274 -14.95 10.30 -3.45
C LEU A 274 -15.59 11.55 -2.76
N GLY A 275 -15.26 12.77 -3.18
CA GLY A 275 -15.63 14.01 -2.48
C GLY A 275 -15.11 14.18 -1.03
N GLY A 276 -14.09 13.44 -0.58
CA GLY A 276 -13.41 13.67 0.70
C GLY A 276 -14.20 13.27 1.95
N LYS A 277 -15.15 12.34 1.90
CA LYS A 277 -16.11 12.15 3.01
C LYS A 277 -16.30 10.73 3.52
N PHE A 278 -15.56 9.75 2.99
CA PHE A 278 -15.98 8.35 3.09
C PHE A 278 -14.96 7.45 3.77
N ASP A 279 -15.52 6.53 4.55
CA ASP A 279 -14.90 5.38 5.18
C ASP A 279 -14.67 4.32 4.11
N VAL A 280 -13.48 4.32 3.52
CA VAL A 280 -13.12 3.43 2.41
C VAL A 280 -12.01 2.49 2.84
N TRP A 281 -11.64 1.57 1.95
CA TRP A 281 -10.37 0.87 2.09
C TRP A 281 -9.23 1.87 1.94
N ARG A 282 -8.40 2.02 2.96
CA ARG A 282 -7.18 2.84 2.92
C ARG A 282 -5.98 2.04 3.35
N SER A 283 -4.81 2.50 2.95
CA SER A 283 -3.54 2.02 3.45
C SER A 283 -2.57 3.15 3.69
N GLY A 284 -1.58 2.92 4.54
CA GLY A 284 -0.54 3.91 4.86
C GLY A 284 0.73 3.23 5.35
N MET A 285 1.82 3.97 5.25
CA MET A 285 3.14 3.55 5.70
C MET A 285 3.75 4.63 6.57
N GLY A 286 4.32 4.21 7.70
CA GLY A 286 5.03 5.06 8.62
C GLY A 286 6.37 4.49 9.05
N VAL A 287 7.10 5.31 9.78
CA VAL A 287 8.34 4.95 10.44
C VAL A 287 8.27 5.36 11.90
N THR A 288 8.73 4.49 12.80
CA THR A 288 8.84 4.77 14.24
C THR A 288 10.10 5.57 14.56
N GLU A 289 10.24 6.05 15.80
CA GLU A 289 11.44 6.77 16.24
C GLU A 289 12.73 5.94 16.12
N ASN A 290 12.65 4.64 16.41
CA ASN A 290 13.77 3.70 16.27
C ASN A 290 13.95 3.14 14.85
N GLY A 291 13.19 3.66 13.87
CA GLY A 291 13.36 3.33 12.45
C GLY A 291 12.53 2.16 11.94
N ALA A 292 11.79 1.44 12.79
CA ALA A 292 10.90 0.38 12.34
C ALA A 292 9.86 0.90 11.33
N LEU A 293 9.56 0.08 10.33
CA LEU A 293 8.51 0.40 9.36
C LEU A 293 7.17 -0.11 9.88
N VAL A 294 6.12 0.66 9.66
CA VAL A 294 4.75 0.32 10.05
C VAL A 294 3.83 0.49 8.86
N TYR A 295 3.22 -0.60 8.41
CA TYR A 295 2.11 -0.57 7.46
C TYR A 295 0.79 -0.67 8.22
N ALA A 296 -0.22 0.09 7.77
CA ALA A 296 -1.60 -0.07 8.19
C ALA A 296 -2.50 -0.16 6.95
N GLY A 297 -3.49 -1.05 6.94
CA GLY A 297 -4.48 -1.07 5.87
C GLY A 297 -5.72 -1.87 6.21
N GLY A 298 -6.87 -1.44 5.71
CA GLY A 298 -8.15 -2.08 5.97
C GLY A 298 -9.35 -1.25 5.53
N PRO A 299 -10.57 -1.79 5.69
CA PRO A 299 -11.82 -1.10 5.38
C PRO A 299 -12.18 -0.05 6.44
N ALA A 300 -13.18 0.77 6.12
CA ALA A 300 -13.82 1.71 7.03
C ALA A 300 -12.85 2.72 7.67
N LEU A 301 -11.89 3.21 6.88
CA LEU A 301 -10.94 4.22 7.30
C LEU A 301 -11.24 5.56 6.64
N THR A 302 -11.38 6.59 7.47
CA THR A 302 -11.06 7.97 7.06
C THR A 302 -9.55 8.17 7.05
N ILE A 303 -9.09 9.28 6.46
CA ILE A 303 -7.67 9.62 6.53
C ILE A 303 -7.21 9.94 7.96
N SER A 304 -8.08 10.58 8.75
CA SER A 304 -7.81 10.87 10.16
C SER A 304 -7.74 9.60 11.00
N ALA A 305 -8.62 8.63 10.75
CA ALA A 305 -8.56 7.31 11.39
C ALA A 305 -7.28 6.55 10.99
N LEU A 306 -6.86 6.61 9.72
CA LEU A 306 -5.60 6.02 9.28
C LEU A 306 -4.39 6.62 10.02
N ALA A 307 -4.36 7.96 10.16
CA ALA A 307 -3.29 8.63 10.91
C ALA A 307 -3.28 8.26 12.39
N ASP A 308 -4.46 8.23 13.05
CA ASP A 308 -4.58 7.79 14.45
C ASP A 308 -4.09 6.35 14.65
N VAL A 309 -4.47 5.44 13.75
CA VAL A 309 -4.00 4.05 13.74
C VAL A 309 -2.47 3.97 13.61
N LEU A 310 -1.86 4.73 12.69
CA LEU A 310 -0.41 4.74 12.49
C LEU A 310 0.34 5.32 13.70
N VAL A 311 -0.19 6.38 14.33
CA VAL A 311 0.35 6.94 15.58
C VAL A 311 0.30 5.93 16.72
N ARG A 312 -0.83 5.22 16.88
CA ARG A 312 -0.99 4.16 17.90
C ARG A 312 -0.02 3.00 17.68
N ALA A 313 0.31 2.71 16.43
CA ALA A 313 1.32 1.73 16.07
C ALA A 313 2.77 2.26 16.20
N GLY A 314 2.96 3.48 16.67
CA GLY A 314 4.24 4.08 17.01
C GLY A 314 4.90 4.92 15.90
N ALA A 315 4.19 5.18 14.79
CA ALA A 315 4.75 5.97 13.71
C ALA A 315 4.96 7.42 14.14
N VAL A 316 6.18 7.95 13.93
CA VAL A 316 6.51 9.37 14.13
C VAL A 316 6.34 10.19 12.86
N ARG A 317 6.43 9.53 11.69
CA ARG A 317 6.12 10.11 10.37
C ARG A 317 5.39 9.07 9.56
N ALA A 318 4.36 9.48 8.83
CA ALA A 318 3.62 8.57 7.96
C ALA A 318 2.93 9.29 6.79
N LEU A 319 2.63 8.51 5.75
CA LEU A 319 1.92 8.93 4.56
C LEU A 319 0.85 7.91 4.15
N GLU A 320 -0.19 8.39 3.48
CA GLU A 320 -1.19 7.55 2.85
C GLU A 320 -0.62 6.89 1.58
N LEU A 321 -0.93 5.62 1.39
CA LEU A 321 -0.64 4.83 0.20
C LEU A 321 -1.91 4.72 -0.68
N ASP A 322 -1.91 3.87 -1.70
CA ASP A 322 -3.10 3.69 -2.54
C ASP A 322 -4.32 3.23 -1.71
N ILE A 323 -5.51 3.60 -2.17
CA ILE A 323 -6.80 3.39 -1.49
C ILE A 323 -7.74 2.61 -2.41
N ASN A 324 -8.94 2.33 -1.93
CA ASN A 324 -9.94 1.48 -2.57
C ASN A 324 -9.60 -0.01 -2.48
N THR A 325 -10.67 -0.81 -2.52
CA THR A 325 -10.67 -2.24 -2.22
C THR A 325 -9.66 -3.03 -3.04
N ASP A 326 -9.49 -2.66 -4.31
CA ASP A 326 -8.60 -3.35 -5.25
C ASP A 326 -7.12 -3.01 -5.07
N TRP A 327 -6.79 -1.86 -4.46
CA TRP A 327 -5.42 -1.33 -4.41
C TRP A 327 -4.76 -1.46 -3.03
N VAL A 328 -5.55 -1.50 -1.96
CA VAL A 328 -5.03 -1.78 -0.60
C VAL A 328 -4.63 -3.25 -0.46
N GLN A 329 -3.32 -3.50 -0.34
CA GLN A 329 -2.77 -4.84 -0.43
C GLN A 329 -1.52 -5.02 0.41
N TYR A 330 -1.49 -6.10 1.18
CA TYR A 330 -0.30 -6.55 1.89
C TYR A 330 -0.24 -8.07 1.88
N SER A 331 0.83 -8.63 1.32
CA SER A 331 1.07 -10.07 1.25
C SER A 331 2.28 -10.43 2.10
N ILE A 332 2.12 -11.44 2.95
CA ILE A 332 3.17 -12.04 3.77
C ILE A 332 3.56 -13.36 3.13
N PHE A 333 4.84 -13.57 2.89
CA PHE A 333 5.40 -14.82 2.35
C PHE A 333 6.10 -15.60 3.44
N ASN A 334 5.73 -16.87 3.57
CA ASN A 334 6.36 -17.77 4.54
C ASN A 334 6.82 -19.06 3.85
N ALA A 335 8.11 -19.36 3.97
CA ALA A 335 8.73 -20.59 3.51
C ALA A 335 10.09 -20.78 4.21
N PRO A 336 10.62 -22.02 4.30
CA PRO A 336 11.97 -22.25 4.80
C PRO A 336 13.01 -21.37 4.06
N LEU A 337 14.01 -20.86 4.77
CA LEU A 337 15.07 -20.02 4.21
C LEU A 337 15.70 -20.67 2.96
N GLY A 338 16.06 -19.85 1.97
CA GLY A 338 16.62 -20.31 0.70
C GLY A 338 15.61 -20.93 -0.27
N THR A 339 14.40 -21.32 0.19
CA THR A 339 13.32 -21.76 -0.70
C THR A 339 12.82 -20.59 -1.53
N ARG A 340 12.82 -20.72 -2.86
CA ARG A 340 12.19 -19.73 -3.75
C ARG A 340 10.68 -19.76 -3.56
N VAL A 341 10.07 -18.61 -3.29
CA VAL A 341 8.62 -18.48 -3.18
C VAL A 341 7.99 -17.95 -4.46
N ASN A 342 6.70 -18.29 -4.60
CA ASN A 342 5.77 -17.76 -5.57
C ASN A 342 4.47 -17.36 -4.85
N GLY A 343 3.45 -16.94 -5.60
CA GLY A 343 2.15 -16.55 -5.05
C GLY A 343 1.48 -17.55 -4.10
N GLY A 344 1.69 -18.86 -4.29
CA GLY A 344 1.08 -19.90 -3.46
C GLY A 344 1.65 -19.98 -2.04
N HIS A 345 2.78 -19.32 -1.78
CA HIS A 345 3.41 -19.23 -0.45
C HIS A 345 3.01 -17.97 0.31
N GLY A 346 2.13 -17.15 -0.28
CA GLY A 346 1.68 -15.89 0.29
C GLY A 346 0.33 -16.02 1.01
N LYS A 347 0.14 -15.24 2.06
CA LYS A 347 -1.17 -14.90 2.64
C LYS A 347 -1.38 -13.39 2.62
N SER A 348 -2.61 -12.92 2.45
CA SER A 348 -2.94 -11.51 2.68
C SER A 348 -2.92 -11.20 4.18
N LEU A 349 -2.52 -9.97 4.56
CA LEU A 349 -2.51 -9.51 5.95
C LEU A 349 -3.90 -9.62 6.59
N ILE A 350 -4.93 -9.18 5.87
CA ILE A 350 -6.33 -9.47 6.20
C ILE A 350 -6.91 -10.29 5.06
N SER A 351 -7.66 -11.35 5.39
CA SER A 351 -8.25 -12.29 4.43
C SER A 351 -9.22 -11.63 3.44
N SER A 352 -9.79 -10.47 3.79
CA SER A 352 -10.72 -9.71 2.95
C SER A 352 -10.04 -8.76 1.96
N MET A 353 -8.71 -8.60 1.98
CA MET A 353 -8.00 -7.83 0.96
C MET A 353 -8.22 -8.46 -0.42
N VAL A 354 -8.72 -7.68 -1.37
CA VAL A 354 -9.13 -8.22 -2.67
C VAL A 354 -7.92 -8.49 -3.54
N GLY A 355 -7.77 -9.77 -3.90
CA GLY A 355 -6.87 -10.34 -4.88
C GLY A 355 -5.68 -11.10 -4.25
N PRO A 356 -5.25 -12.20 -4.87
CA PRO A 356 -4.29 -13.11 -4.24
C PRO A 356 -2.86 -12.54 -4.25
N PRO A 357 -1.98 -13.02 -3.32
CA PRO A 357 -0.55 -12.73 -3.33
C PRO A 357 0.17 -13.08 -4.65
N SER A 358 -0.40 -14.00 -5.45
CA SER A 358 0.13 -14.38 -6.75
C SER A 358 0.21 -13.24 -7.78
N ARG A 359 -0.56 -12.16 -7.61
CA ARG A 359 -0.51 -11.00 -8.52
C ARG A 359 0.88 -10.39 -8.66
N TYR A 360 1.69 -10.38 -7.59
CA TYR A 360 3.02 -9.77 -7.64
C TYR A 360 3.98 -10.58 -8.52
N PHE A 361 3.59 -11.80 -8.90
CA PHE A 361 4.34 -12.70 -9.76
C PHE A 361 3.75 -12.76 -11.18
N THR A 362 2.83 -11.87 -11.53
CA THR A 362 2.27 -11.78 -12.88
C THR A 362 2.85 -10.61 -13.67
N THR A 363 2.93 -10.77 -15.00
CA THR A 363 3.47 -9.76 -15.92
C THR A 363 2.52 -8.59 -16.14
N TRP A 364 1.23 -8.75 -15.84
CA TRP A 364 0.20 -7.76 -16.09
C TRP A 364 -0.04 -6.82 -14.90
N TRP A 365 0.59 -7.05 -13.75
CA TRP A 365 0.43 -6.18 -12.59
C TRP A 365 1.03 -4.78 -12.86
N ASN A 366 0.16 -3.79 -13.06
CA ASN A 366 0.57 -2.49 -13.59
C ASN A 366 0.94 -1.44 -12.55
N ARG A 367 0.56 -1.64 -11.27
CA ARG A 367 0.86 -0.73 -10.16
C ARG A 367 2.27 -0.95 -9.65
N ASP A 368 2.90 0.12 -9.18
CA ASP A 368 4.10 0.04 -8.37
C ASP A 368 3.80 -0.57 -7.00
N PHE A 369 4.79 -1.22 -6.42
CA PHE A 369 4.68 -1.88 -5.12
C PHE A 369 6.05 -2.00 -4.46
N PHE A 370 6.05 -2.20 -3.16
CA PHE A 370 7.26 -2.47 -2.39
C PHE A 370 7.38 -3.96 -2.12
N THR A 371 8.60 -4.47 -2.14
CA THR A 371 8.94 -5.78 -1.57
C THR A 371 9.89 -5.59 -0.42
N VAL A 372 9.81 -6.48 0.56
CA VAL A 372 10.70 -6.54 1.70
C VAL A 372 11.25 -7.95 1.82
N SER A 373 12.57 -8.05 1.98
CA SER A 373 13.30 -9.31 2.07
C SER A 373 14.19 -9.33 3.32
N LEU A 374 14.46 -10.51 3.86
CA LEU A 374 15.56 -10.67 4.82
C LEU A 374 16.88 -10.25 4.15
N ARG A 375 17.69 -9.48 4.87
CA ARG A 375 19.06 -9.18 4.44
C ARG A 375 19.81 -10.48 4.26
N SER A 376 20.74 -10.49 3.30
CA SER A 376 21.57 -11.67 3.01
C SER A 376 22.27 -12.21 4.25
N THR A 377 22.79 -11.32 5.11
CA THR A 377 23.43 -11.65 6.40
C THR A 377 22.52 -12.40 7.36
N GLU A 378 21.21 -12.19 7.28
CA GLU A 378 20.22 -12.83 8.15
C GLU A 378 19.70 -14.15 7.60
N SER A 379 20.04 -14.47 6.35
CA SER A 379 19.56 -15.67 5.65
C SER A 379 20.55 -16.84 5.66
N THR A 380 21.78 -16.61 6.10
CA THR A 380 22.83 -17.63 6.18
C THR A 380 23.25 -17.86 7.63
N VAL A 381 23.24 -19.11 8.11
CA VAL A 381 23.87 -19.46 9.39
C VAL A 381 25.37 -19.23 9.22
N ALA A 382 25.94 -18.27 9.95
CA ALA A 382 27.38 -18.12 10.04
C ALA A 382 27.95 -19.46 10.53
N THR A 383 28.73 -20.13 9.68
CA THR A 383 29.45 -21.33 10.11
C THR A 383 30.58 -20.86 11.00
N THR A 384 30.32 -20.76 12.31
CA THR A 384 31.39 -20.52 13.27
C THR A 384 32.21 -21.81 13.33
N THR A 385 33.20 -21.93 12.45
CA THR A 385 34.32 -22.83 12.69
C THR A 385 34.99 -22.35 13.97
N GLN A 386 34.73 -23.07 15.07
CA GLN A 386 35.55 -22.94 16.28
C GLN A 386 37.00 -23.28 15.89
N PRO A 387 37.99 -22.48 16.31
CA PRO A 387 39.41 -22.71 16.00
C PRO A 387 39.94 -24.02 16.61
#